data_AF-A0A1M5IE08-F1
#
_entry.id   AF-A0A1M5IE08-F1
#
_cell.length_a   1.000
_cell.length_b   1.000
_cell.length_c   1.000
_cell.angle_alpha   90.00
_cell.angle_beta   90.00
_cell.angle_gamma   90.00
#
_symmetry.space_group_name_H-M   'P 1'
#
loop_
_entity.id
_entity.type
_entity.pdbx_description
1 polymer ?
#
loop_
_entity_poly.entity_id
_entity_poly.type
_entity_poly.pdbx_seq_one_letter_code
_entity_poly.pdbx_strand_id
1 'polypeptide(L)'
;MTETVVPEPTQEQAALFAKVRRMMLIAGLTTTLAVAAVLIAIGYRLFRSEGSAVATDVTATLPKGARIVATGTAGDRLVVTLDVGGMTEIRTFDARTLRPTGQLKFVSEP
;
A
#
# COMPACT_ATOMS: atom_id res chain seq x y z
N MET A 1 11.84 -27.94 -58.93
CA MET A 1 12.24 -27.32 -57.65
C MET A 1 12.52 -25.86 -57.94
N THR A 2 11.62 -24.96 -57.54
CA THR A 2 11.77 -23.52 -57.73
C THR A 2 12.59 -23.00 -56.55
N GLU A 3 13.84 -22.62 -56.81
CA GLU A 3 14.74 -22.06 -55.80
C GLU A 3 14.26 -20.65 -55.45
N THR A 4 13.75 -20.48 -54.23
CA THR A 4 13.36 -19.17 -53.72
C THR A 4 14.64 -18.39 -53.43
N VAL A 5 15.15 -17.65 -54.42
CA VAL A 5 16.24 -16.70 -54.24
C VAL A 5 15.74 -15.59 -53.31
N VAL A 6 16.14 -15.67 -52.04
CA VAL A 6 15.96 -14.56 -51.10
C VAL A 6 16.90 -13.46 -51.57
N PRO A 7 16.40 -12.30 -52.06
CA PRO A 7 17.27 -11.23 -52.49
C PRO A 7 18.11 -10.78 -51.29
N GLU A 8 19.43 -10.70 -51.46
CA GLU A 8 20.31 -10.18 -50.43
C GLU A 8 19.84 -8.77 -50.01
N PRO A 9 19.73 -8.49 -48.71
CA PRO A 9 19.27 -7.20 -48.26
C PRO A 9 20.25 -6.12 -48.71
N THR A 10 19.74 -5.16 -49.47
CA THR A 10 20.49 -3.99 -49.93
C THR A 10 21.07 -3.26 -48.71
N GLN A 11 22.26 -2.64 -48.80
CA GLN A 11 22.92 -2.01 -47.64
C GLN A 11 22.03 -1.00 -46.88
N GLU A 12 21.14 -0.31 -47.60
CA GLU A 12 20.14 0.59 -47.02
C GLU A 12 19.12 -0.14 -46.13
N GLN A 13 18.69 -1.35 -46.52
CA GLN A 13 17.76 -2.16 -45.74
C GLN A 13 18.40 -2.64 -44.42
N ALA A 14 19.68 -3.05 -44.44
CA ALA A 14 20.42 -3.45 -43.25
C ALA A 14 20.54 -2.32 -42.21
N ALA A 15 20.81 -1.09 -42.66
CA ALA A 15 20.88 0.09 -41.79
C ALA A 15 19.53 0.43 -41.16
N LEU A 16 18.44 0.29 -41.91
CA LEU A 16 17.07 0.48 -41.42
C LEU A 16 16.70 -0.55 -40.34
N PHE A 17 17.02 -1.83 -40.55
CA PHE A 17 16.77 -2.87 -39.54
C PHE A 17 17.54 -2.63 -38.24
N ALA A 18 18.81 -2.20 -38.32
CA ALA A 18 19.60 -1.88 -37.13
C ALA A 18 18.99 -0.71 -36.33
N LYS A 19 18.50 0.33 -37.02
CA LYS A 19 17.82 1.47 -36.41
C LYS A 19 16.50 1.07 -35.75
N VAL A 20 15.66 0.31 -36.45
CA VAL A 20 14.39 -0.19 -35.91
C VAL A 20 14.62 -1.08 -34.69
N ARG A 21 15.61 -1.98 -34.74
CA ARG A 21 15.97 -2.83 -33.60
C ARG A 21 16.39 -2.01 -32.37
N ARG A 22 17.16 -0.94 -32.58
CA ARG A 22 17.56 -0.02 -31.50
C ARG A 22 16.36 0.73 -30.92
N MET A 23 15.44 1.21 -31.75
CA MET A 23 14.21 1.85 -31.27
C MET A 23 13.31 0.87 -30.51
N MET A 24 13.19 -0.38 -31.00
CA MET A 24 12.41 -1.42 -30.35
C MET A 24 12.99 -1.81 -28.98
N LEU A 25 14.32 -1.87 -28.85
CA LEU A 25 14.99 -2.10 -27.57
C LEU A 25 14.70 -0.99 -26.56
N ILE A 26 14.75 0.28 -26.99
CA ILE A 26 14.45 1.42 -26.12
C ILE A 26 12.99 1.36 -25.67
N ALA A 27 12.06 1.17 -26.61
CA ALA A 27 10.63 1.07 -26.30
C ALA A 27 10.32 -0.10 -25.34
N GLY A 28 10.94 -1.25 -25.56
CA GLY A 28 10.83 -2.41 -24.68
C GLY A 28 11.36 -2.11 -23.28
N LEU A 29 12.56 -1.52 -23.18
CA LEU A 29 13.17 -1.16 -21.89
C LEU A 29 12.29 -0.17 -21.11
N THR A 30 11.77 0.87 -21.76
CA THR A 30 10.89 1.85 -21.11
C THR A 30 9.59 1.22 -20.64
N THR A 31 9.03 0.28 -21.42
CA THR A 31 7.78 -0.41 -21.04
C THR A 31 7.99 -1.29 -19.83
N THR A 32 9.08 -2.07 -19.81
CA THR A 32 9.44 -2.93 -18.67
C THR A 32 9.68 -2.09 -17.41
N LEU A 33 10.37 -0.95 -17.52
CA LEU A 33 10.58 -0.04 -16.39
C LEU A 33 9.27 0.53 -15.86
N ALA A 34 8.36 0.93 -16.73
CA ALA A 34 7.04 1.43 -16.33
C ALA A 34 6.23 0.36 -15.59
N VAL A 35 6.18 -0.87 -16.12
CA VAL A 35 5.48 -1.99 -15.48
C VAL A 35 6.12 -2.33 -14.14
N ALA A 36 7.45 -2.39 -14.05
CA ALA A 36 8.17 -2.66 -12.81
C ALA A 36 7.87 -1.62 -11.73
N ALA A 37 7.84 -0.33 -12.09
CA ALA A 37 7.48 0.74 -11.16
C ALA A 37 6.06 0.59 -10.60
N VAL A 38 5.09 0.24 -11.45
CA VAL A 38 3.69 0.01 -11.04
C VAL A 38 3.60 -1.19 -10.11
N LEU A 39 4.26 -2.31 -10.45
CA LEU A 39 4.27 -3.51 -9.61
C LEU A 39 4.91 -3.24 -8.25
N ILE A 40 6.01 -2.47 -8.19
CA ILE A 40 6.63 -2.05 -6.93
C ILE A 40 5.68 -1.17 -6.12
N ALA A 41 4.99 -0.21 -6.73
CA ALA A 41 4.05 0.66 -6.05
C ALA A 41 2.86 -0.11 -5.47
N ILE A 42 2.30 -1.05 -6.24
CA ILE A 42 1.22 -1.94 -5.79
C ILE A 42 1.71 -2.86 -4.69
N GLY A 43 2.86 -3.50 -4.87
CA GLY A 43 3.47 -4.35 -3.86
C GLY A 43 3.70 -3.60 -2.56
N TYR A 44 4.34 -2.43 -2.61
CA TYR A 44 4.52 -1.57 -1.44
C TYR A 44 3.19 -1.23 -0.78
N ARG A 45 2.18 -0.84 -1.57
CA ARG A 45 0.84 -0.51 -1.04
C ARG A 45 0.20 -1.72 -0.37
N LEU A 46 0.24 -2.91 -0.97
CA LEU A 46 -0.30 -4.14 -0.39
C LEU A 46 0.45 -4.50 0.88
N PHE A 47 1.76 -4.64 0.87
CA PHE A 47 2.54 -4.98 2.07
C PHE A 47 2.40 -3.95 3.20
N ARG A 48 2.27 -2.66 2.86
CA ARG A 48 2.09 -1.60 3.85
C ARG A 48 0.65 -1.50 4.37
N SER A 49 -0.35 -1.83 3.55
CA SER A 49 -1.77 -1.76 3.90
C SER A 49 -2.28 -3.07 4.53
N GLU A 50 -1.68 -4.21 4.17
CA GLU A 50 -2.01 -5.57 4.63
C GLU A 50 -1.07 -6.07 5.74
N GLY A 51 -0.11 -5.24 6.19
CA GLY A 51 0.80 -5.53 7.31
C GLY A 51 0.12 -5.74 8.68
N SER A 52 -1.20 -5.86 8.69
CA SER A 52 -1.91 -6.38 9.82
C SER A 52 -3.05 -7.25 9.31
N ALA A 53 -2.91 -8.56 9.51
CA ALA A 53 -3.99 -9.51 9.41
C ALA A 53 -5.27 -8.91 10.02
N VAL A 54 -6.40 -9.08 9.33
CA VAL A 54 -7.72 -8.74 9.84
C VAL A 54 -7.88 -9.51 11.15
N ALA A 55 -7.79 -8.79 12.27
CA ALA A 55 -7.95 -9.42 13.56
C ALA A 55 -9.44 -9.74 13.72
N THR A 56 -9.78 -11.04 13.70
CA THR A 56 -11.17 -11.50 13.81
C THR A 56 -11.71 -11.39 15.23
N ASP A 57 -10.82 -11.36 16.23
CA ASP A 57 -11.15 -11.14 17.65
C ASP A 57 -9.93 -10.52 18.36
N VAL A 58 -10.15 -9.42 19.10
CA VAL A 58 -9.12 -8.72 19.87
C VAL A 58 -9.67 -8.37 21.25
N THR A 59 -9.05 -8.94 22.28
CA THR A 59 -9.30 -8.53 23.67
C THR A 59 -8.34 -7.40 24.06
N ALA A 60 -8.87 -6.19 24.25
CA ALA A 60 -8.13 -5.06 24.79
C ALA A 60 -8.39 -4.93 26.29
N THR A 61 -7.33 -4.84 27.09
CA THR A 61 -7.46 -4.65 28.54
C THR A 61 -7.84 -3.20 28.86
N LEU A 62 -8.91 -3.06 29.62
CA LEU A 62 -9.31 -1.77 30.21
C LEU A 62 -8.60 -1.57 31.56
N PRO A 63 -8.23 -0.33 31.91
CA PRO A 63 -7.80 -0.02 33.25
C PRO A 63 -8.87 -0.43 34.27
N LYS A 64 -8.44 -0.81 35.48
CA LYS A 64 -9.39 -1.19 36.54
C LYS A 64 -10.36 -0.04 36.84
N GLY A 65 -11.66 -0.34 36.87
CA GLY A 65 -12.71 0.64 37.09
C GLY A 65 -12.96 1.58 35.91
N ALA A 66 -12.30 1.38 34.77
CA ALA A 66 -12.60 2.15 33.57
C ALA A 66 -13.93 1.71 32.96
N ARG A 67 -14.70 2.69 32.48
CA ARG A 67 -15.92 2.48 31.70
C ARG A 67 -15.78 3.10 30.31
N ILE A 68 -16.32 2.43 29.30
CA ILE A 68 -16.47 3.03 27.97
C ILE A 68 -17.67 3.96 28.03
N VAL A 69 -17.45 5.26 27.78
CA VAL A 69 -18.51 6.28 27.82
C VAL A 69 -18.98 6.69 26.42
N ALA A 70 -18.13 6.53 25.40
CA ALA A 70 -18.50 6.78 24.01
C ALA A 70 -17.63 5.97 23.05
N THR A 71 -18.22 5.61 21.90
CA THR A 71 -17.52 5.06 20.75
C THR A 71 -17.86 5.87 19.51
N GLY A 72 -16.89 6.04 18.63
CA GLY A 72 -17.06 6.77 17.37
C GLY A 72 -16.12 6.26 16.30
N THR A 73 -16.40 6.61 15.06
CA THR A 73 -15.55 6.29 13.91
C THR A 73 -15.09 7.56 13.21
N ALA A 74 -13.84 7.58 12.76
CA ALA A 74 -13.24 8.69 12.02
C ALA A 74 -12.42 8.12 10.85
N GLY A 75 -13.05 7.98 9.69
CA GLY A 75 -12.45 7.28 8.54
C GLY A 75 -12.15 5.82 8.88
N ASP A 76 -10.89 5.39 8.69
CA ASP A 76 -10.40 4.04 9.03
C ASP A 76 -9.99 3.90 10.52
N ARG A 77 -10.47 4.78 11.40
CA ARG A 77 -10.17 4.75 12.84
C ARG A 77 -11.43 4.52 13.68
N LEU A 78 -11.31 3.66 14.69
CA LEU A 78 -12.26 3.49 15.78
C LEU A 78 -11.75 4.27 17.00
N VAL A 79 -12.56 5.17 17.53
CA VAL A 79 -12.24 5.99 18.69
C VAL A 79 -13.09 5.54 19.87
N VAL A 80 -12.45 5.21 20.98
CA VAL A 80 -13.09 4.77 22.22
C VAL A 80 -12.76 5.77 23.32
N THR A 81 -13.79 6.40 23.87
CA THR A 81 -13.65 7.31 25.01
C THR A 81 -13.92 6.53 26.28
N LEU A 82 -12.94 6.55 27.18
CA LEU A 82 -12.97 5.93 28.48
C LEU A 82 -13.06 6.99 29.57
N ASP A 83 -13.83 6.68 30.59
CA ASP A 83 -13.74 7.34 31.89
C ASP A 83 -12.98 6.40 32.83
N VAL A 84 -11.83 6.87 33.31
CA VAL A 84 -10.92 6.15 34.20
C VAL A 84 -10.86 6.91 35.52
N GLY A 85 -11.77 6.59 36.44
CA GLY A 85 -11.81 7.23 37.77
C GLY A 85 -12.06 8.74 37.71
N GLY A 86 -12.91 9.21 36.80
CA GLY A 86 -13.24 10.63 36.60
C GLY A 86 -12.35 11.33 35.57
N MET A 87 -11.26 10.70 35.11
CA MET A 87 -10.42 11.23 34.04
C MET A 87 -10.86 10.72 32.67
N THR A 88 -10.92 11.62 31.70
CA THR A 88 -11.21 11.25 30.30
C THR A 88 -9.94 10.76 29.61
N GLU A 89 -10.02 9.57 29.02
CA GLU A 89 -8.97 8.97 28.19
C GLU A 89 -9.57 8.57 26.85
N ILE A 90 -8.94 8.95 25.73
CA ILE A 90 -9.36 8.56 24.39
C ILE A 90 -8.34 7.56 23.84
N ARG A 91 -8.80 6.38 23.43
CA ARG A 91 -7.99 5.39 22.71
C ARG A 91 -8.45 5.30 21.27
N THR A 92 -7.50 5.35 20.34
CA THR A 92 -7.78 5.22 18.92
C THR A 92 -7.25 3.88 18.44
N PHE A 93 -8.04 3.17 17.66
CA PHE A 93 -7.71 1.89 17.05
C PHE A 93 -7.87 1.99 15.54
N ASP A 94 -7.10 1.21 14.82
CA ASP A 94 -7.32 1.01 13.38
C ASP A 94 -8.55 0.12 13.17
N ALA A 95 -9.50 0.56 12.35
CA ALA A 95 -10.80 -0.11 12.22
C ALA A 95 -10.73 -1.46 11.51
N ARG A 96 -9.69 -1.71 10.69
CA ARG A 96 -9.54 -2.96 9.93
C ARG A 96 -8.80 -4.03 10.70
N THR A 97 -7.95 -3.59 11.63
CA THR A 97 -6.95 -4.45 12.27
C THR A 97 -7.11 -4.51 13.78
N LEU A 98 -7.92 -3.61 14.33
CA LEU A 98 -8.17 -3.42 15.77
C LEU A 98 -6.88 -3.13 16.57
N ARG A 99 -5.78 -2.79 15.90
CA ARG A 99 -4.53 -2.42 16.57
C ARG A 99 -4.67 -1.03 17.20
N PRO A 100 -4.13 -0.81 18.42
CA PRO A 100 -4.09 0.51 19.01
C PRO A 100 -3.17 1.42 18.17
N THR A 101 -3.63 2.62 17.89
CA THR A 101 -2.95 3.62 17.05
C THR A 101 -2.57 4.87 17.83
N GLY A 102 -3.24 5.14 18.95
CA GLY A 102 -2.93 6.27 19.80
C GLY A 102 -3.73 6.28 21.10
N GLN A 103 -3.24 7.06 22.06
CA GLN A 103 -3.87 7.30 23.34
C GLN A 103 -3.73 8.80 23.66
N LEU A 104 -4.83 9.41 24.08
CA LEU A 104 -4.87 10.79 24.56
C LEU A 104 -5.44 10.78 25.98
N LYS A 105 -4.75 11.44 26.91
CA LYS A 105 -5.19 11.62 28.29
C LYS A 105 -5.34 13.10 28.57
N PHE A 106 -6.42 13.47 29.23
CA PHE A 106 -6.63 14.83 29.72
C PHE A 106 -6.20 14.92 31.17
N VAL A 107 -5.48 15.98 31.52
CA VAL A 107 -5.12 16.34 32.90
C VAL A 107 -5.70 17.71 33.21
N SER A 108 -6.15 17.89 34.45
CA SER A 108 -6.63 19.20 34.92
C SER A 108 -5.44 20.13 35.16
N GLU A 109 -5.62 21.42 34.90
CA GLU A 109 -4.69 22.45 35.33
C GLU A 109 -4.71 22.55 36.88
N PRO A 110 -3.55 22.75 37.55
CA PRO A 110 -3.46 22.78 39.01
C PRO A 110 -4.23 23.91 39.69
#